data_AF-A0A242LG10-F1
#
_entry.id   AF-A0A242LG10-F1
#
_cell.length_a   1.000
_cell.length_b   1.000
_cell.length_c   1.000
_cell.angle_alpha   90.00
_cell.angle_beta   90.00
_cell.angle_gamma   90.00
#
_symmetry.space_group_name_H-M   'P 1'
#
loop_
_entity.id
_entity.type
_entity.pdbx_description
1 polymer ?
#
loop_
_entity_poly.entity_id
_entity_poly.type
_entity_poly.pdbx_seq_one_letter_code
_entity_poly.pdbx_strand_id
1 'polypeptide(L)'
;MEKYKEQLQPKLKKLPVPELYETLARLNEWISPLVTAEELAAFQTKAAIFSTSVGAQLQTELVEQMEQTTGSWLAPLWQKSYLESRRPLQSETNFALIIKEEYYDQIKRSTSRSVDLSND
;
A
#
# COMPACT_ATOMS: atom_id res chain seq x y z
N MET A 1 -25.20 6.92 5.15
CA MET A 1 -24.12 5.90 5.11
C MET A 1 -24.10 5.14 3.80
N GLU A 2 -25.26 4.78 3.24
CA GLU A 2 -25.43 4.05 1.96
C GLU A 2 -24.69 4.68 0.77
N LYS A 3 -24.72 6.02 0.65
CA LYS A 3 -23.96 6.77 -0.37
C LYS A 3 -22.48 6.38 -0.45
N TYR A 4 -21.79 6.31 0.69
CA TYR A 4 -20.34 6.04 0.74
C TYR A 4 -20.01 4.55 0.73
N LYS A 5 -20.95 3.70 1.17
CA LYS A 5 -20.76 2.25 1.19
C LYS A 5 -21.06 1.58 -0.14
N GLU A 6 -22.06 2.06 -0.88
CA GLU A 6 -22.62 1.32 -2.02
C GLU A 6 -22.65 2.14 -3.31
N GLN A 7 -23.03 3.43 -3.23
CA GLN A 7 -23.26 4.22 -4.45
C GLN A 7 -21.97 4.79 -5.09
N LEU A 8 -20.92 4.99 -4.30
CA LEU A 8 -19.66 5.57 -4.77
C LEU A 8 -18.60 4.53 -5.11
N GLN A 9 -18.68 3.32 -4.54
CA GLN A 9 -17.71 2.25 -4.78
C GLN A 9 -17.57 1.90 -6.29
N PRO A 10 -18.66 1.78 -7.08
CA PRO A 10 -18.55 1.51 -8.52
C PRO A 10 -17.96 2.67 -9.34
N LYS A 11 -17.87 3.87 -8.78
CA LYS A 11 -17.34 5.07 -9.46
C LYS A 11 -15.84 5.26 -9.25
N LEU A 12 -15.20 4.43 -8.43
CA LEU A 12 -13.76 4.51 -8.19
C LEU A 12 -13.00 4.04 -9.42
N LYS A 13 -12.00 4.83 -9.82
CA LYS A 13 -11.08 4.44 -10.90
C LYS A 13 -10.16 3.32 -10.42
N LYS A 14 -9.68 2.51 -11.36
CA LYS A 14 -8.60 1.55 -11.10
C LYS A 14 -7.33 2.28 -10.67
N LEU A 15 -6.50 1.62 -9.87
CA LEU A 15 -5.17 2.12 -9.55
C LEU A 15 -4.31 2.06 -10.83
N PRO A 16 -3.76 3.19 -11.32
CA PRO A 16 -2.93 3.17 -12.52
C PRO A 16 -1.59 2.45 -12.27
N VAL A 17 -0.98 1.97 -13.35
CA VAL A 17 0.42 1.55 -13.37
C VAL A 17 1.22 2.75 -13.91
N PRO A 18 2.16 3.32 -13.13
CA PRO A 18 3.03 4.38 -13.63
C PRO A 18 3.95 3.89 -14.76
N GLU A 19 4.37 4.81 -15.61
CA GLU A 19 5.35 4.50 -16.65
C GLU A 19 6.69 4.06 -16.04
N LEU A 20 7.33 3.06 -16.65
CA LEU A 20 8.57 2.50 -16.13
C LEU A 20 9.69 3.54 -16.08
N TYR A 21 9.81 4.37 -17.12
CA TYR A 21 10.85 5.40 -17.17
C TYR A 21 10.67 6.46 -16.08
N GLU A 22 9.43 6.88 -15.80
CA GLU A 22 9.12 7.85 -14.73
C GLU A 22 9.43 7.27 -13.36
N THR A 23 9.09 6.00 -13.16
CA THR A 23 9.35 5.27 -11.92
C THR A 23 10.85 5.19 -11.64
N LEU A 24 11.65 4.82 -12.66
CA LEU A 24 13.11 4.74 -12.52
C LEU A 24 13.77 6.10 -12.36
N ALA A 25 13.26 7.15 -13.01
CA ALA A 25 13.75 8.52 -12.83
C ALA A 25 13.56 9.00 -11.39
N ARG A 26 12.34 8.82 -10.82
CA ARG A 26 12.06 9.17 -9.42
C ARG A 26 12.88 8.33 -8.45
N LEU A 27 13.04 7.04 -8.71
CA LEU A 27 13.85 6.18 -7.85
C LEU A 27 15.31 6.63 -7.83
N ASN A 28 15.88 7.01 -8.98
CA ASN A 28 17.24 7.60 -9.06
C ASN A 28 17.38 8.88 -8.22
N GLU A 29 16.40 9.79 -8.29
CA GLU A 29 16.38 11.01 -7.49
C GLU A 29 16.36 10.70 -5.98
N TRP A 30 15.52 9.75 -5.57
CA TRP A 30 15.33 9.40 -4.16
C TRP A 30 16.53 8.69 -3.53
N ILE A 31 17.25 7.88 -4.30
CA ILE A 31 18.43 7.19 -3.78
C ILE A 31 19.68 8.09 -3.77
N SER A 32 19.73 9.11 -4.63
CA SER A 32 20.91 9.97 -4.77
C SER A 32 21.45 10.55 -3.45
N PRO A 33 20.63 10.99 -2.47
CA PRO A 33 21.15 11.47 -1.19
C PRO A 33 21.54 10.37 -0.20
N LEU A 34 21.25 9.09 -0.51
CA LEU A 34 21.43 7.95 0.40
C LEU A 34 22.68 7.12 0.10
N VAL A 35 23.31 7.32 -1.06
CA VAL A 35 24.42 6.50 -1.57
C VAL A 35 25.60 7.36 -2.02
N THR A 36 26.76 6.73 -2.14
CA THR A 36 27.94 7.37 -2.73
C THR A 36 27.77 7.59 -4.25
N ALA A 37 28.60 8.45 -4.83
CA ALA A 37 28.58 8.69 -6.28
C ALA A 37 28.88 7.42 -7.10
N GLU A 38 29.76 6.54 -6.60
CA GLU A 38 30.10 5.26 -7.24
C GLU A 38 28.89 4.31 -7.23
N GLU A 39 28.23 4.16 -6.08
CA GLU A 39 27.02 3.35 -5.95
C GLU A 39 25.88 3.88 -6.80
N LEU A 40 25.72 5.21 -6.88
CA LEU A 40 24.71 5.85 -7.73
C LEU A 40 24.97 5.55 -9.22
N ALA A 41 26.21 5.66 -9.69
CA ALA A 41 26.56 5.34 -11.08
C ALA A 41 26.32 3.86 -11.41
N ALA A 42 26.67 2.97 -10.48
CA ALA A 42 26.40 1.54 -10.60
C ALA A 42 24.89 1.24 -10.64
N PHE A 43 24.10 1.91 -9.80
CA PHE A 43 22.64 1.80 -9.81
C PHE A 43 22.04 2.30 -11.13
N GLN A 44 22.43 3.49 -11.60
CA GLN A 44 21.92 4.08 -12.84
C GLN A 44 22.18 3.18 -14.04
N THR A 45 23.37 2.57 -14.10
CA THR A 45 23.71 1.58 -15.12
C THR A 45 22.76 0.38 -15.07
N LYS A 46 22.49 -0.18 -13.88
CA LYS A 46 21.53 -1.29 -13.72
C LYS A 46 20.11 -0.88 -14.08
N ALA A 47 19.68 0.33 -13.71
CA ALA A 47 18.36 0.85 -14.02
C ALA A 47 18.14 1.01 -15.53
N ALA A 48 19.16 1.49 -16.26
CA ALA A 48 19.12 1.61 -17.72
C ALA A 48 19.08 0.24 -18.42
N ILE A 49 19.82 -0.74 -17.90
CA ILE A 49 19.74 -2.12 -18.41
C ILE A 49 18.35 -2.71 -18.11
N PHE A 50 17.82 -2.52 -16.89
CA PHE A 50 16.51 -3.02 -16.50
C PHE A 50 15.39 -2.45 -17.38
N SER A 51 15.42 -1.14 -17.67
CA SER A 51 14.39 -0.48 -18.49
C SER A 51 14.29 -0.98 -19.92
N THR A 52 15.37 -1.55 -20.46
CA THR A 52 15.46 -2.03 -21.84
C THR A 52 15.48 -3.56 -21.96
N SER A 53 15.48 -4.27 -20.84
CA SER A 53 15.52 -5.74 -20.80
C SER A 53 14.30 -6.30 -20.05
N VAL A 54 14.53 -7.05 -18.96
CA VAL A 54 13.48 -7.72 -18.19
C VAL A 54 12.45 -6.74 -17.63
N GLY A 55 12.82 -5.50 -17.32
CA GLY A 55 11.89 -4.49 -16.80
C GLY A 55 10.78 -4.13 -17.78
N ALA A 56 11.06 -4.09 -19.08
CA ALA A 56 10.04 -3.82 -20.10
C ALA A 56 9.02 -4.97 -20.20
N GLN A 57 9.49 -6.22 -20.06
CA GLN A 57 8.63 -7.41 -20.05
C GLN A 57 7.73 -7.41 -18.81
N LEU A 58 8.32 -7.20 -17.63
CA LEU A 58 7.59 -7.12 -16.36
C LEU A 58 6.58 -5.97 -16.33
N GLN A 59 6.91 -4.81 -16.92
CA GLN A 59 5.97 -3.69 -17.04
C GLN A 59 4.76 -4.07 -17.90
N THR A 60 4.96 -4.80 -18.99
CA THR A 60 3.87 -5.27 -19.86
C THR A 60 2.95 -6.22 -19.10
N GLU A 61 3.51 -7.23 -18.43
CA GLU A 61 2.76 -8.17 -17.59
C GLU A 61 1.99 -7.46 -16.46
N LEU A 62 2.59 -6.43 -15.86
CA LEU A 62 1.95 -5.64 -14.81
C LEU A 62 0.75 -4.84 -15.32
N VAL A 63 0.84 -4.27 -16.52
CA VAL A 63 -0.27 -3.56 -17.18
C VAL A 63 -1.39 -4.55 -17.51
N GLU A 64 -1.08 -5.71 -18.08
CA GLU A 64 -2.05 -6.77 -18.35
C GLU A 64 -2.76 -7.22 -17.06
N GLN A 65 -2.02 -7.40 -15.97
CA GLN A 65 -2.61 -7.74 -14.67
C GLN A 65 -3.53 -6.64 -14.12
N MET A 66 -3.17 -5.37 -14.31
CA MET A 66 -4.02 -4.22 -13.93
C MET A 66 -5.32 -4.17 -14.73
N GLU A 67 -5.27 -4.46 -16.03
CA GLU A 67 -6.44 -4.55 -16.89
C GLU A 67 -7.41 -5.64 -16.42
N GLN A 68 -6.89 -6.78 -15.98
CA GLN A 68 -7.68 -7.90 -15.47
C GLN A 68 -8.22 -7.69 -14.04
N THR A 69 -7.64 -6.77 -13.26
CA THR A 69 -8.03 -6.55 -11.87
C THR A 69 -9.21 -5.59 -11.73
N THR A 70 -10.11 -5.88 -10.79
CA THR A 70 -11.13 -4.92 -10.33
C THR A 70 -10.54 -4.02 -9.25
N GLY A 71 -10.42 -2.72 -9.51
CA GLY A 71 -9.87 -1.75 -8.55
C GLY A 71 -8.34 -1.68 -8.55
N SER A 72 -7.68 -2.23 -7.52
CA SER A 72 -6.24 -2.07 -7.31
C SER A 72 -5.48 -3.38 -7.58
N TRP A 73 -4.59 -3.36 -8.59
CA TRP A 73 -3.66 -4.45 -8.88
C TRP A 73 -2.66 -4.70 -7.74
N LEU A 74 -2.40 -3.67 -6.92
CA LEU A 74 -1.43 -3.71 -5.82
C LEU A 74 -2.02 -4.34 -4.55
N ALA A 75 -3.33 -4.21 -4.32
CA ALA A 75 -3.98 -4.67 -3.09
C ALA A 75 -3.67 -6.13 -2.71
N PRO A 76 -3.81 -7.13 -3.61
CA PRO A 76 -3.48 -8.52 -3.28
C PRO A 76 -1.99 -8.73 -3.00
N LEU A 77 -1.10 -8.05 -3.73
CA LEU A 77 0.35 -8.13 -3.52
C LEU A 77 0.74 -7.53 -2.15
N TRP A 78 0.14 -6.40 -1.80
CA TRP A 78 0.38 -5.72 -0.52
C TRP A 78 -0.11 -6.57 0.65
N GLN A 79 -1.33 -7.10 0.57
CA GLN A 79 -1.86 -8.00 1.59
C GLN A 79 -0.97 -9.23 1.77
N LYS A 80 -0.54 -9.85 0.68
CA LYS A 80 0.36 -11.00 0.71
C LYS A 80 1.67 -10.67 1.44
N SER A 81 2.26 -9.49 1.18
CA SER A 81 3.49 -9.04 1.86
C SER A 81 3.35 -9.02 3.40
N TYR A 82 2.22 -8.55 3.94
CA TYR A 82 1.98 -8.60 5.39
C TYR A 82 1.83 -10.04 5.90
N LEU A 83 1.11 -10.89 5.17
CA LEU A 83 0.82 -12.27 5.58
C LEU A 83 2.03 -13.21 5.47
N GLU A 84 2.99 -12.90 4.61
CA GLU A 84 4.23 -13.67 4.46
C GLU A 84 5.28 -13.31 5.52
N SER A 85 5.17 -12.14 6.14
CA SER A 85 6.05 -11.78 7.25
C SER A 85 5.94 -12.82 8.39
N ARG A 86 7.10 -13.23 8.91
CA ARG A 86 7.22 -14.13 10.08
C ARG A 86 7.71 -13.40 11.32
N ARG A 87 7.77 -12.07 11.26
CA ARG A 87 8.17 -11.24 12.39
C ARG A 87 7.01 -11.07 13.39
N PRO A 88 7.29 -10.71 14.66
CA PRO A 88 6.24 -10.48 15.65
C PRO A 88 5.29 -9.35 15.23
N LEU A 89 3.99 -9.63 15.16
CA LEU A 89 2.99 -8.65 14.71
C LEU A 89 2.89 -7.44 15.64
N GLN A 90 3.09 -7.66 16.94
CA GLN A 90 2.90 -6.64 17.98
C GLN A 90 3.89 -5.48 17.85
N SER A 91 5.13 -5.75 17.45
CA SER A 91 6.18 -4.74 17.32
C SER A 91 6.34 -4.22 15.89
N GLU A 92 6.12 -5.09 14.89
CA GLU A 92 6.50 -4.75 13.51
C GLU A 92 5.36 -4.20 12.65
N THR A 93 4.10 -4.61 12.91
CA THR A 93 2.98 -4.29 12.00
C THR A 93 1.80 -3.62 12.68
N ASN A 94 1.51 -4.00 13.93
CA ASN A 94 0.39 -3.43 14.66
C ASN A 94 0.71 -1.98 15.04
N PHE A 95 -0.26 -1.08 14.88
CA PHE A 95 -0.20 0.28 15.38
C PHE A 95 -1.25 0.50 16.46
N ALA A 96 -0.95 1.38 17.41
CA ALA A 96 -1.87 1.76 18.47
C ALA A 96 -2.22 3.24 18.36
N LEU A 97 -3.46 3.59 18.68
CA LEU A 97 -3.92 4.96 18.80
C LEU A 97 -4.25 5.24 20.27
N ILE A 98 -3.76 6.35 20.79
CA ILE A 98 -4.10 6.81 22.13
C ILE A 98 -5.32 7.70 22.03
N ILE A 99 -6.38 7.34 22.76
CA ILE A 99 -7.59 8.16 22.87
C ILE A 99 -7.35 9.16 24.01
N LYS A 100 -7.78 10.42 23.83
CA LYS A 100 -7.68 11.40 24.91
C LYS A 100 -8.56 10.99 26.09
N GLU A 101 -8.05 11.22 27.29
CA GLU A 101 -8.68 10.83 28.55
C GLU A 101 -10.09 11.41 28.73
N GLU A 102 -10.35 12.62 28.21
CA GLU A 102 -11.67 13.27 28.21
C GLU A 102 -12.78 12.44 27.53
N TYR A 103 -12.44 11.50 26.65
CA TYR A 103 -13.41 10.62 25.99
C TYR A 103 -13.60 9.28 26.71
N TYR A 104 -12.86 8.99 27.77
CA TYR A 104 -12.93 7.68 28.45
C TYR A 104 -14.31 7.40 29.04
N ASP A 105 -14.96 8.40 29.62
CA ASP A 105 -16.30 8.23 30.19
C ASP A 105 -17.38 7.99 29.12
N GLN A 106 -17.21 8.57 27.93
CA GLN A 106 -18.12 8.36 26.79
C GLN A 106 -17.96 6.95 26.23
N ILE A 107 -16.72 6.45 26.16
CA ILE A 107 -16.41 5.09 25.73
C ILE A 107 -16.99 4.08 26.72
N LYS A 108 -16.77 4.26 28.03
CA LYS A 108 -17.33 3.37 29.07
C LYS A 108 -18.85 3.23 28.96
N ARG A 109 -19.56 4.33 28.71
CA ARG A 109 -21.03 4.33 28.51
C ARG A 109 -21.46 3.60 27.24
N SER A 110 -20.69 3.69 26.16
CA SER A 110 -20.96 2.98 24.91
C SER A 110 -20.78 1.47 25.06
N THR A 111 -19.75 1.02 25.79
CA THR A 111 -19.44 -0.41 25.94
C THR A 111 -20.51 -1.13 26.78
N SER A 112 -21.02 -0.49 27.84
CA SER A 112 -22.14 -1.03 28.62
C SER A 112 -23.39 -1.26 27.76
N ARG A 113 -23.68 -0.34 26.83
CA ARG A 113 -24.85 -0.43 25.96
C ARG A 113 -24.74 -1.51 24.88
N SER A 114 -23.53 -1.83 24.42
CA SER A 114 -23.29 -2.91 23.45
C SER A 114 -23.32 -4.30 24.08
N VAL A 115 -22.96 -4.44 25.37
CA VAL A 115 -23.04 -5.70 26.10
C VAL A 115 -24.50 -6.09 26.39
N ASP A 116 -25.35 -5.11 26.71
CA ASP A 116 -26.78 -5.36 26.93
C ASP A 116 -27.51 -5.78 25.64
N LEU A 117 -27.12 -5.23 24.48
CA LEU A 117 -27.72 -5.59 23.17
C LEU A 117 -27.23 -6.93 22.59
N SER A 118 -26.26 -7.59 23.23
CA SER A 118 -25.76 -8.92 22.84
C SER A 118 -26.31 -10.07 23.69
N ASN A 119 -27.15 -9.74 24.69
CA ASN A 119 -27.77 -10.69 25.62
C ASN A 119 -29.31 -10.78 25.50
N ASP A 120 -29.89 -10.17 24.46
CA ASP A 120 -31.29 -10.31 24.04
C ASP A 120 -31.38 -11.09 22.70
#